data_AF-A0A8C4NHH9-F1
#
_entry.id   AF-A0A8C4NHH9-F1
#
_cell.length_a   1.000
_cell.length_b   1.000
_cell.length_c   1.000
_cell.angle_alpha   90.00
_cell.angle_beta   90.00
_cell.angle_gamma   90.00
#
_symmetry.space_group_name_H-M   'P 1'
#
loop_
_entity.id
_entity.type
_entity.pdbx_description
1 polymer ?
#
loop_
_entity_poly.entity_id
_entity_poly.type
_entity_poly.pdbx_seq_one_letter_code
_entity_poly.pdbx_strand_id
1 'polypeptide(L)'
;MHLPLDMLDFVLAKKCQHQLSDVNYKNVPHNWTCLPDKISYVHAKNAYELQSDNIYKADLEWLRGIGWAPTGSLEMKNAQRASEILSEKKYRQHPSTLEYTSLLDDPFLLQAKINSHNLNNRLYREAWDSEKTQVHVMPDTPFLLQAKLNALNISDRMYRMEWAESRKHGHDIRPDAIPICAAKAVQTICSDYKYKEGYRKQIGHHIGSLTLEGDLKLANSMKVARIQSEREYKKVYEKYKTDMHLPLDMLDLVLAKKCQHQLSDVNYKNVPHDWTCLVDNISNIRARIAYELQSNNAYKADLEWLRGTGWVPTGSLDMQKAQRASEILSDKNYRQHPDTLKFTSIVDDPIFLQAKINSQNLNDVSVCLSIHSFFVFN
;
A
#
# COMPACT_ATOMS: atom_id res chain seq x y z
N MET A 1 41.98 -39.77 -56.82
CA MET A 1 41.84 -39.95 -58.28
C MET A 1 42.50 -38.78 -58.97
N HIS A 2 43.54 -39.01 -59.77
CA HIS A 2 44.16 -37.96 -60.57
C HIS A 2 43.31 -37.78 -61.83
N LEU A 3 42.59 -36.66 -61.94
CA LEU A 3 41.85 -36.34 -63.16
C LEU A 3 42.78 -35.64 -64.17
N PRO A 4 42.52 -35.81 -65.49
CA PRO A 4 43.34 -35.23 -66.57
C PRO A 4 43.23 -33.70 -66.61
N LEU A 5 44.27 -33.05 -67.16
CA LEU A 5 44.45 -31.59 -67.19
C LEU A 5 43.27 -30.85 -67.85
N ASP A 6 42.64 -31.43 -68.88
CA ASP A 6 41.48 -30.85 -69.60
C ASP A 6 40.19 -30.76 -68.78
N MET A 7 40.16 -31.29 -67.55
CA MET A 7 39.00 -31.23 -66.65
C MET A 7 39.21 -30.24 -65.49
N LEU A 8 40.30 -29.46 -65.52
CA LEU A 8 40.60 -28.43 -64.52
C LEU A 8 39.49 -27.37 -64.41
N ASP A 9 38.88 -27.00 -65.53
CA ASP A 9 37.81 -26.00 -65.56
C ASP A 9 36.54 -26.50 -64.87
N PHE A 10 36.20 -27.79 -65.01
CA PHE A 10 35.09 -28.39 -64.25
C PHE A 10 35.39 -28.50 -62.75
N VAL A 11 36.64 -28.79 -62.39
CA VAL A 11 37.07 -28.84 -60.99
C VAL A 11 37.06 -27.43 -60.38
N LEU A 12 37.51 -26.42 -61.10
CA LEU A 12 37.44 -25.01 -60.70
C LEU A 12 35.99 -24.57 -60.61
N ALA A 13 35.14 -24.86 -61.59
CA ALA A 13 33.72 -24.53 -61.56
C ALA A 13 33.00 -25.17 -60.36
N LYS A 14 33.32 -26.43 -60.02
CA LYS A 14 32.73 -27.11 -58.85
C LYS A 14 33.25 -26.52 -57.52
N LYS A 15 34.52 -26.11 -57.46
CA LYS A 15 35.07 -25.38 -56.31
C LYS A 15 34.46 -23.98 -56.19
N CYS A 16 34.29 -23.26 -57.30
CA CYS A 16 33.62 -21.98 -57.35
C CYS A 16 32.14 -22.12 -56.97
N GLN A 17 31.42 -23.14 -57.43
CA GLN A 17 30.05 -23.43 -56.98
C GLN A 17 30.01 -23.73 -55.49
N HIS A 18 30.94 -24.51 -54.96
CA HIS A 18 31.02 -24.80 -53.52
C HIS A 18 31.40 -23.56 -52.69
N GLN A 19 32.20 -22.64 -53.24
CA GLN A 19 32.56 -21.35 -52.63
C GLN A 19 31.45 -20.30 -52.72
N LEU A 20 30.70 -20.28 -53.83
CA LEU A 20 29.56 -19.39 -54.07
C LEU A 20 28.29 -19.90 -53.38
N SER A 21 28.18 -21.20 -53.13
CA SER A 21 27.05 -21.78 -52.41
C SER A 21 27.18 -21.45 -50.93
N ASP A 22 26.20 -20.74 -50.37
CA ASP A 22 26.09 -20.47 -48.93
C ASP A 22 25.84 -21.72 -48.06
N VAL A 23 26.03 -22.93 -48.61
CA VAL A 23 25.73 -24.19 -47.94
C VAL A 23 26.55 -24.32 -46.65
N ASN A 24 27.81 -23.88 -46.65
CA ASN A 24 28.64 -23.88 -45.43
C ASN A 24 28.32 -22.71 -44.49
N TYR A 25 27.82 -21.58 -45.01
CA TYR A 25 27.45 -20.40 -44.21
C TYR A 25 26.11 -20.62 -43.48
N LYS A 26 25.16 -21.32 -44.12
CA LYS A 26 23.88 -21.72 -43.52
C LYS A 26 24.01 -22.91 -42.57
N ASN A 27 25.17 -23.57 -42.56
CA ASN A 27 25.40 -24.71 -41.68
C ASN A 27 25.69 -24.17 -40.27
N VAL A 28 24.67 -24.11 -39.42
CA VAL A 28 24.81 -23.68 -38.02
C VAL A 28 25.59 -24.78 -37.28
N PRO A 29 26.86 -24.57 -36.88
CA PRO A 29 27.72 -25.64 -36.37
C PRO A 29 27.30 -26.14 -34.98
N HIS A 30 26.40 -25.42 -34.31
CA HIS A 30 25.98 -25.69 -32.95
C HIS A 30 24.47 -25.54 -32.80
N ASN A 31 23.76 -26.67 -32.71
CA ASN A 31 22.43 -26.67 -32.14
C ASN A 31 22.57 -26.48 -30.62
N TRP A 32 22.37 -25.25 -30.16
CA TRP A 32 22.35 -24.95 -28.74
C TRP A 32 21.03 -25.43 -28.14
N THR A 33 21.05 -26.60 -27.51
CA THR A 33 19.96 -27.05 -26.64
C THR A 33 20.18 -26.47 -25.24
N CYS A 34 19.32 -25.55 -24.80
CA CYS A 34 19.33 -25.06 -23.43
C CYS A 34 18.91 -26.20 -22.49
N LEU A 35 19.83 -26.68 -21.65
CA LEU A 35 19.51 -27.65 -20.60
C LEU A 35 18.58 -27.01 -19.55
N PRO A 36 17.67 -27.78 -18.93
CA PRO A 36 16.74 -27.26 -17.92
C PRO A 36 17.41 -26.59 -16.72
N ASP A 37 18.63 -27.01 -16.37
CA ASP A 37 19.36 -26.51 -15.20
C ASP A 37 20.17 -25.23 -15.50
N LYS A 38 20.22 -24.79 -16.76
CA LYS A 38 20.91 -23.55 -17.15
C LYS A 38 20.17 -22.35 -16.55
N ILE A 39 20.93 -21.45 -15.92
CA ILE A 39 20.40 -20.22 -15.30
C ILE A 39 19.53 -19.40 -16.27
N SER A 40 19.92 -19.31 -17.54
CA SER A 40 19.15 -18.60 -18.57
C SER A 40 17.78 -19.23 -18.82
N TYR A 41 17.70 -20.56 -18.83
CA TYR A 41 16.45 -21.30 -18.97
C TYR A 41 15.58 -21.15 -17.72
N VAL A 42 16.16 -21.30 -16.53
CA VAL A 42 15.46 -21.11 -15.24
C VAL A 42 14.91 -19.69 -15.13
N HIS A 43 15.70 -18.68 -15.51
CA HIS A 43 15.25 -17.29 -15.47
C HIS A 43 14.11 -17.02 -16.45
N ALA A 44 14.19 -17.54 -17.68
CA ALA A 44 13.11 -17.44 -18.66
C ALA A 44 11.85 -18.16 -18.17
N LYS A 45 11.99 -19.39 -17.64
CA LYS A 45 10.89 -20.15 -17.05
C LYS A 45 10.20 -19.38 -15.93
N ASN A 46 10.95 -18.86 -14.97
CA ASN A 46 10.40 -18.08 -13.86
C ASN A 46 9.69 -16.80 -14.36
N ALA A 47 10.25 -16.11 -15.36
CA ALA A 47 9.61 -14.96 -15.97
C ALA A 47 8.29 -15.32 -16.66
N TYR A 48 8.22 -16.48 -17.33
CA TYR A 48 6.98 -17.00 -17.92
C TYR A 48 5.96 -17.41 -16.84
N GLU A 49 6.41 -18.02 -15.74
CA GLU A 49 5.54 -18.40 -14.64
C GLU A 49 4.91 -17.18 -13.95
N LEU A 50 5.69 -16.11 -13.75
CA LEU A 50 5.20 -14.84 -13.22
C LEU A 50 4.19 -14.14 -14.13
N GLN A 51 4.30 -14.32 -15.45
CA GLN A 51 3.35 -13.77 -16.44
C GLN A 51 2.13 -14.65 -16.66
N SER A 52 2.13 -15.89 -16.18
CA SER A 52 1.07 -16.85 -16.44
C SER A 52 -0.12 -16.61 -15.51
N ASP A 53 -1.23 -16.13 -16.08
CA ASP A 53 -2.51 -15.97 -15.38
C ASP A 53 -3.00 -17.28 -14.73
N ASN A 54 -2.67 -18.42 -15.32
CA ASN A 54 -3.07 -19.73 -14.80
C ASN A 54 -2.36 -20.06 -13.50
N ILE A 55 -1.07 -19.73 -13.38
CA ILE A 55 -0.28 -19.99 -12.16
C ILE A 55 -0.69 -18.99 -11.08
N TYR A 56 -0.91 -17.72 -11.45
CA TYR A 56 -1.44 -16.71 -10.53
C TYR A 56 -2.80 -17.12 -9.94
N LYS A 57 -3.72 -17.64 -10.77
CA LYS A 57 -5.02 -18.13 -10.28
C LYS A 57 -4.91 -19.41 -9.46
N ALA A 58 -4.00 -20.31 -9.81
CA ALA A 58 -3.71 -21.51 -9.02
C ALA A 58 -3.16 -21.15 -7.63
N ASP A 59 -2.34 -20.10 -7.54
CA ASP A 59 -1.84 -19.55 -6.27
C ASP A 59 -2.94 -18.88 -5.43
N LEU A 60 -4.16 -18.71 -5.95
CA LEU A 60 -5.32 -18.31 -5.15
C LEU A 60 -6.19 -19.52 -4.76
N GLU A 61 -5.92 -20.71 -5.27
CA GLU A 61 -6.68 -21.92 -4.92
C GLU A 61 -6.42 -22.36 -3.49
N TRP A 62 -5.28 -22.02 -2.86
CA TRP A 62 -5.10 -22.31 -1.43
C TRP A 62 -6.07 -21.50 -0.53
N LEU A 63 -6.62 -20.39 -1.04
CA LEU A 63 -7.72 -19.67 -0.38
C LEU A 63 -9.07 -20.41 -0.55
N ARG A 64 -9.22 -21.19 -1.62
CA ARG A 64 -10.44 -21.96 -1.92
C ARG A 64 -10.54 -23.12 -0.94
N GLY A 65 -11.39 -22.96 0.07
CA GLY A 65 -11.58 -23.96 1.13
C GLY A 65 -11.03 -23.53 2.49
N ILE A 66 -10.48 -22.32 2.61
CA ILE A 66 -10.31 -21.68 3.92
C ILE A 66 -11.70 -21.31 4.43
N GLY A 67 -12.33 -22.27 5.10
CA GLY A 67 -13.61 -22.10 5.75
C GLY A 67 -13.48 -21.37 7.09
N TRP A 68 -14.63 -21.04 7.67
CA TRP A 68 -14.69 -20.59 9.04
C TRP A 68 -14.28 -21.71 10.00
N ALA A 69 -13.34 -21.44 10.89
CA ALA A 69 -13.05 -22.32 12.02
C ALA A 69 -14.14 -22.11 13.09
N PRO A 70 -14.94 -23.14 13.44
CA PRO A 70 -16.01 -23.00 14.45
C PRO A 70 -15.47 -22.85 15.87
N THR A 71 -14.15 -22.86 16.06
CA THR A 71 -13.49 -22.81 17.36
C THR A 71 -13.84 -21.53 18.12
N GLY A 72 -14.58 -21.69 19.21
CA GLY A 72 -15.04 -20.60 20.07
C GLY A 72 -16.44 -20.06 19.73
N SER A 73 -17.07 -20.57 18.68
CA SER A 73 -18.45 -20.21 18.31
C SER A 73 -19.46 -20.64 19.37
N LEU A 74 -20.62 -19.97 19.38
CA LEU A 74 -21.70 -20.30 20.30
C LEU A 74 -22.23 -21.72 20.05
N GLU A 75 -22.40 -22.10 18.78
CA GLU A 75 -22.87 -23.44 18.41
C GLU A 75 -21.88 -24.53 18.86
N MET A 76 -20.58 -24.33 18.66
CA MET A 76 -19.57 -25.29 19.12
C MET A 76 -19.57 -25.38 20.65
N LYS A 77 -19.69 -24.26 21.37
CA LYS A 77 -19.81 -24.25 22.84
C LYS A 77 -21.08 -24.96 23.32
N ASN A 78 -22.20 -24.78 22.63
CA ASN A 78 -23.45 -25.45 22.94
C ASN A 78 -23.35 -26.96 22.69
N ALA A 79 -22.75 -27.37 21.57
CA ALA A 79 -22.50 -28.78 21.26
C ALA A 79 -21.52 -29.42 22.27
N GLN A 80 -20.47 -28.69 22.67
CA GLN A 80 -19.56 -29.12 23.74
C GLN A 80 -20.34 -29.33 25.03
N ARG A 81 -21.11 -28.35 25.50
CA ARG A 81 -21.94 -28.48 26.71
C ARG A 81 -22.92 -29.65 26.63
N ALA A 82 -23.60 -29.82 25.50
CA ALA A 82 -24.50 -30.95 25.28
C ALA A 82 -23.76 -32.29 25.35
N SER A 83 -22.57 -32.37 24.75
CA SER A 83 -21.68 -33.53 24.85
C SER A 83 -21.22 -33.80 26.28
N GLU A 84 -20.99 -32.76 27.08
CA GLU A 84 -20.63 -32.91 28.50
C GLU A 84 -21.80 -33.44 29.32
N ILE A 85 -23.01 -32.95 29.07
CA ILE A 85 -24.25 -33.41 29.72
C ILE A 85 -24.53 -34.88 29.36
N LEU A 86 -24.32 -35.26 28.10
CA LEU A 86 -24.48 -36.65 27.63
C LEU A 86 -23.35 -37.57 28.08
N SER A 87 -22.24 -37.04 28.62
CA SER A 87 -21.09 -37.85 29.00
C SER A 87 -21.39 -38.66 30.25
N GLU A 88 -21.51 -39.98 30.10
CA GLU A 88 -21.72 -40.90 31.23
C GLU A 88 -20.61 -40.79 32.29
N LYS A 89 -19.35 -40.55 31.86
CA LYS A 89 -18.21 -40.36 32.77
C LYS A 89 -18.36 -39.10 33.63
N LYS A 90 -18.94 -38.02 33.08
CA LYS A 90 -19.23 -36.80 33.85
C LYS A 90 -20.48 -36.96 34.72
N TYR A 91 -21.46 -37.72 34.25
CA TYR A 91 -22.73 -37.94 34.96
C TYR A 91 -22.60 -38.93 36.14
N ARG A 92 -21.98 -40.08 35.93
CA ARG A 92 -21.78 -41.13 36.94
C ARG A 92 -20.41 -40.98 37.60
N GLN A 93 -20.28 -39.97 38.44
CA GLN A 93 -19.09 -39.79 39.28
C GLN A 93 -19.29 -40.45 40.64
N HIS A 94 -18.26 -41.15 41.12
CA HIS A 94 -18.29 -41.72 42.47
C HIS A 94 -18.24 -40.56 43.48
N PRO A 95 -19.04 -40.58 44.57
CA PRO A 95 -19.09 -39.48 45.53
C PRO A 95 -17.73 -39.11 46.15
N SER A 96 -16.77 -40.03 46.19
CA SER A 96 -15.40 -39.74 46.66
C SER A 96 -14.57 -38.88 45.71
N THR A 97 -15.00 -38.73 44.45
CA THR A 97 -14.34 -37.87 43.44
C THR A 97 -14.80 -36.42 43.56
N LEU A 98 -15.97 -36.19 44.14
CA LEU A 98 -16.51 -34.85 44.39
C LEU A 98 -15.95 -34.34 45.72
N GLU A 99 -15.28 -33.20 45.70
CA GLU A 99 -14.90 -32.52 46.94
C GLU A 99 -16.16 -32.02 47.64
N TYR A 100 -16.28 -32.29 48.94
CA TYR A 100 -17.36 -31.74 49.75
C TYR A 100 -17.14 -30.24 49.95
N THR A 101 -17.88 -29.42 49.23
CA THR A 101 -18.09 -28.01 49.59
C THR A 101 -19.29 -27.95 50.50
N SER A 102 -19.11 -27.58 51.78
CA SER A 102 -20.25 -27.24 52.63
C SER A 102 -21.07 -26.18 51.92
N LEU A 103 -22.39 -26.32 51.99
CA LEU A 103 -23.28 -25.22 51.62
C LEU A 103 -22.79 -23.98 52.42
N LEU A 104 -22.68 -22.83 51.75
CA LEU A 104 -22.20 -21.60 52.40
C LEU A 104 -23.37 -20.82 53.02
N ASP A 105 -24.60 -21.20 52.67
CA ASP A 105 -25.84 -20.47 52.94
C ASP A 105 -26.74 -21.16 53.96
N ASP A 106 -26.22 -22.15 54.68
CA ASP A 106 -26.92 -22.85 55.76
C ASP A 106 -27.34 -21.78 56.78
N PRO A 107 -28.60 -21.74 57.22
CA PRO A 107 -29.05 -20.67 58.11
C PRO A 107 -28.20 -20.52 59.36
N PHE A 108 -27.65 -21.62 59.89
CA PHE A 108 -26.78 -21.59 61.06
C PHE A 108 -25.37 -21.04 60.76
N LEU A 109 -24.77 -21.38 59.60
CA LEU A 109 -23.47 -20.87 59.17
C LEU A 109 -23.57 -19.39 58.78
N LEU A 110 -24.66 -19.01 58.10
CA LEU A 110 -24.97 -17.62 57.78
C LEU A 110 -25.13 -16.80 59.07
N GLN A 111 -25.91 -17.29 60.03
CA GLN A 111 -26.08 -16.64 61.33
C GLN A 111 -24.75 -16.56 62.09
N ALA A 112 -23.94 -17.61 62.09
CA ALA A 112 -22.62 -17.61 62.71
C ALA A 112 -21.66 -16.60 62.05
N LYS A 113 -21.71 -16.47 60.73
CA LYS A 113 -20.94 -15.49 59.95
C LYS A 113 -21.38 -14.06 60.27
N ILE A 114 -22.69 -13.80 60.32
CA ILE A 114 -23.25 -12.51 60.72
C ILE A 114 -22.88 -12.18 62.17
N ASN A 115 -23.03 -13.13 63.08
CA ASN A 115 -22.66 -12.95 64.49
C ASN A 115 -21.16 -12.71 64.64
N SER A 116 -20.31 -13.44 63.92
CA SER A 116 -18.86 -13.23 63.89
C SER A 116 -18.50 -11.85 63.35
N HIS A 117 -19.18 -11.39 62.31
CA HIS A 117 -19.02 -10.05 61.75
C HIS A 117 -19.42 -8.96 62.75
N ASN A 118 -20.56 -9.13 63.42
CA ASN A 118 -21.08 -8.18 64.42
C ASN A 118 -20.24 -8.16 65.71
N LEU A 119 -19.69 -9.30 66.13
CA LEU A 119 -18.79 -9.40 67.29
C LEU A 119 -17.37 -8.91 66.98
N ASN A 120 -17.05 -8.61 65.72
CA ASN A 120 -15.72 -8.21 65.32
C ASN A 120 -15.41 -6.78 65.79
N ASN A 121 -14.72 -6.67 66.92
CA ASN A 121 -14.28 -5.39 67.50
C ASN A 121 -13.45 -4.53 66.53
N ARG A 122 -12.74 -5.12 65.56
CA ARG A 122 -11.98 -4.35 64.56
C ARG A 122 -12.94 -3.62 63.61
N LEU A 123 -13.92 -4.33 63.07
CA LEU A 123 -14.93 -3.76 62.19
C LEU A 123 -15.79 -2.72 62.93
N TYR A 124 -16.12 -2.98 64.19
CA TYR A 124 -16.80 -2.01 65.05
C TYR A 124 -15.99 -0.71 65.22
N ARG A 125 -14.69 -0.82 65.51
CA ARG A 125 -13.81 0.37 65.62
C ARG A 125 -13.63 1.07 64.28
N GLU A 126 -13.49 0.33 63.19
CA GLU A 126 -13.35 0.87 61.84
C GLU A 126 -14.61 1.65 61.41
N ALA A 127 -15.81 1.11 61.69
CA ALA A 127 -17.07 1.80 61.48
C ALA A 127 -17.18 3.05 62.37
N TRP A 128 -16.85 2.94 63.65
CA TRP A 128 -16.85 4.06 64.61
C TRP A 128 -15.87 5.18 64.22
N ASP A 129 -14.66 4.83 63.79
CA ASP A 129 -13.66 5.79 63.33
C ASP A 129 -14.06 6.41 61.98
N SER A 130 -14.71 5.64 61.09
CA SER A 130 -15.29 6.14 59.85
C SER A 130 -16.43 7.13 60.13
N GLU A 131 -17.33 6.83 61.06
CA GLU A 131 -18.42 7.70 61.49
C GLU A 131 -17.91 9.01 62.10
N LYS A 132 -16.82 8.98 62.89
CA LYS A 132 -16.18 10.22 63.38
C LYS A 132 -15.64 11.10 62.25
N THR A 133 -15.16 10.49 61.16
CA THR A 133 -14.69 11.24 59.99
C THR A 133 -15.82 11.73 59.09
N GLN A 134 -17.01 11.11 59.16
CA GLN A 134 -18.21 11.59 58.48
C GLN A 134 -18.81 12.77 59.24
N VAL A 135 -18.23 13.95 59.03
CA VAL A 135 -18.84 15.20 59.49
C VAL A 135 -20.00 15.55 58.55
N HIS A 136 -21.24 15.45 59.06
CA HIS A 136 -22.43 15.95 58.37
C HIS A 136 -22.44 17.48 58.35
N VAL A 137 -21.66 18.07 57.46
CA VAL A 137 -21.73 19.50 57.14
C VAL A 137 -22.79 19.71 56.06
N MET A 138 -23.63 20.72 56.22
CA MET A 138 -24.57 21.13 55.18
C MET A 138 -23.78 21.44 53.89
N PRO A 139 -24.06 20.78 52.75
CA PRO A 139 -23.28 20.93 51.52
C PRO A 139 -23.26 22.35 50.95
N ASP A 140 -24.21 23.19 51.39
CA ASP A 140 -24.41 24.59 50.97
C ASP A 140 -23.75 25.60 51.92
N THR A 141 -22.95 25.16 52.88
CA THR A 141 -22.18 26.09 53.72
C THR A 141 -21.25 26.92 52.82
N PRO A 142 -21.24 28.27 52.95
CA PRO A 142 -20.50 29.14 52.03
C PRO A 142 -19.01 28.82 51.91
N PHE A 143 -18.36 28.45 53.01
CA PHE A 143 -16.95 28.06 53.02
C PHE A 143 -16.68 26.78 52.23
N LEU A 144 -17.59 25.80 52.30
CA LEU A 144 -17.47 24.52 51.60
C LEU A 144 -17.77 24.68 50.10
N LEU A 145 -18.73 25.53 49.75
CA LEU A 145 -18.96 25.96 48.36
C LEU A 145 -17.74 26.69 47.79
N GLN A 146 -17.16 27.62 48.55
CA GLN A 146 -15.94 28.31 48.15
C GLN A 146 -14.77 27.34 47.97
N ALA A 147 -14.60 26.37 48.88
CA ALA A 147 -13.58 25.34 48.77
C ALA A 147 -13.79 24.45 47.52
N LYS A 148 -15.03 24.07 47.20
CA LYS A 148 -15.38 23.32 45.98
C LYS A 148 -15.05 24.13 44.72
N LEU A 149 -15.45 25.40 44.66
CA LEU A 149 -15.13 26.28 43.54
C LEU A 149 -13.62 26.48 43.38
N ASN A 150 -12.89 26.67 44.48
CA ASN A 150 -11.43 26.75 44.46
C ASN A 150 -10.79 25.44 43.98
N ALA A 151 -11.30 24.28 44.41
CA ALA A 151 -10.83 22.98 43.96
C ALA A 151 -11.06 22.77 42.45
N LEU A 152 -12.21 23.22 41.93
CA LEU A 152 -12.49 23.20 40.49
C LEU A 152 -11.52 24.13 39.73
N ASN A 153 -11.30 25.34 40.23
CA ASN A 153 -10.42 26.33 39.62
C ASN A 153 -8.93 25.91 39.63
N ILE A 154 -8.49 25.19 40.66
CA ILE A 154 -7.11 24.70 40.79
C ILE A 154 -6.91 23.35 40.06
N SER A 155 -8.00 22.66 39.70
CA SER A 155 -7.92 21.34 39.06
C SER A 155 -7.32 21.41 37.66
N ASP A 156 -6.14 20.80 37.49
CA ASP A 156 -5.45 20.67 36.20
C ASP A 156 -6.33 19.96 35.15
N ARG A 157 -7.21 19.03 35.57
CA ARG A 157 -8.14 18.37 34.65
C ARG A 157 -9.16 19.34 34.07
N MET A 158 -9.80 20.15 34.93
CA MET A 158 -10.79 21.12 34.48
C MET A 158 -10.12 22.21 33.64
N TYR A 159 -8.94 22.68 34.07
CA TYR A 159 -8.11 23.60 33.30
C TYR A 159 -7.81 23.08 31.89
N ARG A 160 -7.34 21.84 31.75
CA ARG A 160 -7.04 21.24 30.43
C ARG A 160 -8.28 21.09 29.56
N MET A 161 -9.44 20.82 30.16
CA MET A 161 -10.71 20.68 29.45
C MET A 161 -11.18 22.04 28.92
N GLU A 162 -11.26 23.07 29.77
CA GLU A 162 -11.60 24.44 29.36
C GLU A 162 -10.59 24.99 28.35
N TRP A 163 -9.30 24.67 28.53
CA TRP A 163 -8.26 25.02 27.56
C TRP A 163 -8.45 24.32 26.22
N ALA A 164 -8.93 23.08 26.21
CA ALA A 164 -9.29 22.38 24.98
C ALA A 164 -10.53 22.98 24.31
N GLU A 165 -11.55 23.36 25.07
CA GLU A 165 -12.74 24.03 24.54
C GLU A 165 -12.43 25.42 23.99
N SER A 166 -11.63 26.20 24.70
CA SER A 166 -11.16 27.51 24.28
C SER A 166 -10.35 27.44 22.98
N ARG A 167 -9.52 26.39 22.80
CA ARG A 167 -8.86 26.12 21.52
C ARG A 167 -9.83 25.78 20.40
N LYS A 168 -10.90 25.02 20.70
CA LYS A 168 -11.91 24.63 19.69
C LYS A 168 -12.74 25.80 19.19
N HIS A 169 -13.00 26.80 20.03
CA HIS A 169 -13.78 27.98 19.65
C HIS A 169 -13.08 28.84 18.59
N GLY A 170 -11.78 28.60 18.36
CA GLY A 170 -10.99 29.39 17.42
C GLY A 170 -10.70 30.78 17.98
N HIS A 171 -9.74 31.46 17.36
CA HIS A 171 -9.44 32.85 17.66
C HIS A 171 -9.78 33.68 16.43
N ASP A 172 -10.60 34.72 16.59
CA ASP A 172 -10.82 35.70 15.53
C ASP A 172 -9.65 36.70 15.53
N ILE A 173 -8.53 36.28 14.91
CA ILE A 173 -7.34 37.12 14.81
C ILE A 173 -7.44 37.98 13.56
N ARG A 174 -7.80 39.24 13.75
CA ARG A 174 -7.86 40.22 12.66
C ARG A 174 -6.47 40.39 12.03
N PRO A 175 -6.38 40.58 10.69
CA PRO A 175 -5.12 40.73 9.98
C PRO A 175 -4.29 41.96 10.41
N ASP A 176 -4.95 42.91 11.08
CA ASP A 176 -4.38 44.16 11.61
C ASP A 176 -3.90 44.04 13.06
N ALA A 177 -4.02 42.85 13.68
CA ALA A 177 -3.55 42.63 15.03
C ALA A 177 -2.05 42.97 15.16
N ILE A 178 -1.69 43.75 16.19
CA ILE A 178 -0.31 44.19 16.48
C ILE A 178 0.74 43.06 16.32
N PRO A 179 0.54 41.84 16.86
CA PRO A 179 1.52 40.76 16.69
C PRO A 179 1.66 40.27 15.24
N ILE A 180 0.57 40.25 14.45
CA ILE A 180 0.62 39.89 13.04
C ILE A 180 1.33 40.98 12.23
N CYS A 181 1.02 42.25 12.49
CA CYS A 181 1.68 43.38 11.85
C CYS A 181 3.18 43.41 12.17
N ALA A 182 3.55 43.18 13.43
CA ALA A 182 4.95 43.06 13.86
C ALA A 182 5.64 41.87 13.19
N ALA A 183 5.01 40.69 13.15
CA ALA A 183 5.55 39.50 12.49
C ALA A 183 5.74 39.71 10.98
N LYS A 184 4.79 40.37 10.30
CA LYS A 184 4.91 40.76 8.89
C LYS A 184 6.07 41.74 8.68
N ALA A 185 6.22 42.74 9.55
CA ALA A 185 7.35 43.67 9.49
C ALA A 185 8.69 42.94 9.67
N VAL A 186 8.80 42.07 10.68
CA VAL A 186 9.99 41.24 10.91
C VAL A 186 10.25 40.32 9.73
N GLN A 187 9.23 39.67 9.17
CA GLN A 187 9.34 38.84 7.98
C GLN A 187 9.89 39.66 6.80
N THR A 188 9.41 40.88 6.58
CA THR A 188 9.95 41.74 5.51
C THR A 188 11.41 42.12 5.75
N ILE A 189 11.81 42.36 7.00
CA ILE A 189 13.20 42.69 7.38
C ILE A 189 14.11 41.48 7.20
N CYS A 190 13.70 40.31 7.69
CA CYS A 190 14.45 39.06 7.59
C CYS A 190 14.41 38.45 6.19
N SER A 191 13.47 38.85 5.33
CA SER A 191 13.35 38.26 4.01
C SER A 191 14.55 38.64 3.15
N ASP A 192 15.37 37.63 2.90
CA ASP A 192 16.49 37.65 1.96
C ASP A 192 16.10 38.22 0.60
N TYR A 193 14.88 37.96 0.15
CA TYR A 193 14.35 38.51 -1.10
C TYR A 193 14.23 40.04 -1.04
N LYS A 194 13.58 40.63 -0.01
CA LYS A 194 13.47 42.09 0.13
C LYS A 194 14.82 42.74 0.39
N TYR A 195 15.68 42.08 1.17
CA TYR A 195 17.05 42.52 1.39
C TYR A 195 17.84 42.55 0.08
N LYS A 196 17.81 41.47 -0.71
CA LYS A 196 18.45 41.38 -2.03
C LYS A 196 17.81 42.31 -3.05
N GLU A 197 16.50 42.56 -2.98
CA GLU A 197 15.79 43.52 -3.82
C GLU A 197 16.23 44.95 -3.51
N GLY A 198 16.27 45.33 -2.23
CA GLY A 198 16.80 46.62 -1.78
C GLY A 198 18.28 46.78 -2.09
N TYR A 199 19.09 45.75 -1.82
CA TYR A 199 20.50 45.69 -2.19
C TYR A 199 20.68 45.81 -3.70
N ARG A 200 19.88 45.13 -4.54
CA ARG A 200 19.91 45.28 -6.01
C ARG A 200 19.48 46.67 -6.48
N LYS A 201 18.53 47.32 -5.79
CA LYS A 201 18.14 48.70 -6.07
C LYS A 201 19.24 49.70 -5.68
N GLN A 202 20.04 49.39 -4.66
CA GLN A 202 21.15 50.24 -4.19
C GLN A 202 22.47 49.95 -4.90
N ILE A 203 22.71 48.70 -5.33
CA ILE A 203 23.79 48.32 -6.23
C ILE A 203 23.54 49.05 -7.56
N GLY A 204 24.46 49.94 -7.91
CA GLY A 204 24.39 50.71 -9.14
C GLY A 204 24.13 52.20 -8.95
N HIS A 205 23.80 52.66 -7.73
CA HIS A 205 23.93 54.09 -7.41
C HIS A 205 25.39 54.41 -7.08
N HIS A 206 26.26 54.20 -8.05
CA HIS A 206 27.54 54.89 -8.09
C HIS A 206 27.24 56.33 -8.51
N ILE A 207 27.79 57.32 -7.80
CA ILE A 207 28.10 58.61 -8.44
C ILE A 207 29.23 58.27 -9.41
N GLY A 208 28.86 57.71 -10.55
CA GLY A 208 29.76 57.18 -11.56
C GLY A 208 29.40 57.82 -12.88
N SER A 209 30.41 58.12 -13.68
CA SER A 209 30.17 58.69 -14.99
C SER A 209 29.38 57.71 -15.87
N LEU A 210 28.44 58.25 -16.64
CA LEU A 210 27.53 57.47 -17.50
C LEU A 210 28.29 56.60 -18.52
N THR A 211 29.54 56.96 -18.80
CA THR A 211 30.41 56.31 -19.77
C THR A 211 31.79 56.08 -19.13
N LEU A 212 32.44 54.95 -19.43
CA LEU A 212 33.80 54.63 -18.94
C LEU A 212 34.84 55.70 -19.33
N GLU A 213 34.62 56.39 -20.45
CA GLU A 213 35.43 57.53 -20.90
C GLU A 213 35.17 58.81 -20.10
N GLY A 214 33.99 58.93 -19.50
CA GLY A 214 33.60 60.11 -18.77
C GLY A 214 34.21 60.19 -17.37
N ASP A 215 34.81 59.11 -16.86
CA ASP A 215 35.65 59.12 -15.66
C ASP A 215 37.13 59.03 -16.05
N LEU A 216 37.80 60.20 -16.10
CA LEU A 216 39.17 60.35 -16.60
C LEU A 216 40.19 59.41 -15.92
N LYS A 217 40.00 59.12 -14.63
CA LYS A 217 40.88 58.21 -13.87
C LYS A 217 40.69 56.74 -14.28
N LEU A 218 39.46 56.31 -14.52
CA LEU A 218 39.15 54.93 -14.92
C LEU A 218 39.53 54.68 -16.39
N ALA A 219 39.33 55.67 -17.26
CA ALA A 219 39.77 55.61 -18.65
C ALA A 219 41.30 55.43 -18.76
N ASN A 220 42.07 56.18 -17.96
CA ASN A 220 43.52 56.11 -17.98
C ASN A 220 44.06 54.82 -17.33
N SER A 221 43.45 54.34 -16.23
CA SER A 221 43.87 53.08 -15.61
C SER A 221 43.65 51.87 -16.54
N MET A 222 42.53 51.86 -17.29
CA MET A 222 42.27 50.84 -18.30
C MET A 222 43.30 50.86 -19.43
N LYS A 223 43.68 52.04 -19.94
CA LYS A 223 44.73 52.14 -20.97
C LYS A 223 46.07 51.62 -20.46
N VAL A 224 46.46 51.94 -19.23
CA VAL A 224 47.71 51.47 -18.63
C VAL A 224 47.68 49.96 -18.40
N ALA A 225 46.58 49.42 -17.88
CA ALA A 225 46.43 47.99 -17.65
C ALA A 225 46.47 47.17 -18.96
N ARG A 226 45.91 47.72 -20.04
CA ARG A 226 46.01 47.16 -21.39
C ARG A 226 47.45 47.06 -21.89
N ILE A 227 48.21 48.15 -21.76
CA ILE A 227 49.63 48.21 -22.14
C ILE A 227 50.47 47.23 -21.30
N GLN A 228 50.16 47.08 -20.01
CA GLN A 228 50.86 46.17 -19.11
C GLN A 228 50.45 44.70 -19.25
N SER A 229 49.32 44.41 -19.88
CA SER A 229 48.81 43.05 -19.98
C SER A 229 49.66 42.24 -20.94
N GLU A 230 50.42 41.29 -20.41
CA GLU A 230 51.15 40.30 -21.20
C GLU A 230 50.21 39.54 -22.15
N ARG A 231 48.93 39.38 -21.81
CA ARG A 231 47.95 38.74 -22.70
C ARG A 231 47.62 39.61 -23.89
N GLU A 232 47.42 40.92 -23.71
CA GLU A 232 47.21 41.83 -24.85
C GLU A 232 48.49 41.97 -25.67
N TYR A 233 49.65 42.08 -25.01
CA TYR A 233 50.95 42.02 -25.66
C TYR A 233 51.13 40.74 -26.47
N LYS A 234 50.87 39.58 -25.88
CA LYS A 234 50.99 38.26 -26.52
C LYS A 234 49.94 38.06 -27.61
N LYS A 235 48.73 38.58 -27.45
CA LYS A 235 47.68 38.56 -28.49
C LYS A 235 48.11 39.39 -29.70
N VAL A 236 48.63 40.59 -29.48
CA VAL A 236 49.19 41.45 -30.54
C VAL A 236 50.41 40.77 -31.17
N TYR A 237 51.31 40.21 -30.35
CA TYR A 237 52.49 39.49 -30.80
C TYR A 237 52.13 38.23 -31.60
N GLU A 238 51.21 37.38 -31.14
CA GLU A 238 50.75 36.18 -31.85
C GLU A 238 50.07 36.54 -33.16
N LYS A 239 49.24 37.60 -33.16
CA LYS A 239 48.61 38.12 -34.38
C LYS A 239 49.66 38.48 -35.42
N TYR A 240 50.66 39.28 -35.03
CA TYR A 240 51.70 39.73 -35.97
C TYR A 240 52.85 38.72 -36.17
N LYS A 241 53.01 37.71 -35.31
CA LYS A 241 54.06 36.68 -35.43
C LYS A 241 53.80 35.75 -36.59
N THR A 242 52.53 35.49 -36.90
CA THR A 242 52.13 34.69 -38.06
C THR A 242 51.93 35.51 -39.32
N ASP A 243 51.88 36.84 -39.20
CA ASP A 243 51.85 37.78 -40.31
C ASP A 243 53.24 37.90 -40.94
N MET A 244 53.68 36.80 -41.55
CA MET A 244 54.88 36.74 -42.37
C MET A 244 54.48 37.14 -43.79
N HIS A 245 54.87 38.34 -44.22
CA HIS A 245 54.74 38.74 -45.61
C HIS A 245 55.75 37.95 -46.45
N LEU A 246 55.30 36.84 -47.04
CA LEU A 246 56.08 36.08 -48.00
C LEU A 246 56.08 36.85 -49.34
N PRO A 247 57.25 37.13 -49.94
CA PRO A 247 57.31 37.74 -51.27
C PRO A 247 56.65 36.82 -52.31
N LEU A 248 56.23 37.41 -53.43
CA LEU A 248 55.41 36.74 -54.46
C LEU A 248 56.04 35.44 -55.01
N ASP A 249 57.38 35.33 -54.99
CA ASP A 249 58.14 34.17 -55.49
C ASP A 249 58.04 32.88 -54.64
N MET A 250 57.29 32.85 -53.54
CA MET A 250 57.23 31.71 -52.60
C MET A 250 55.85 31.00 -52.55
N LEU A 251 55.15 30.95 -53.69
CA LEU A 251 53.77 30.41 -53.79
C LEU A 251 53.64 28.93 -53.34
N ASP A 252 54.68 28.13 -53.57
CA ASP A 252 54.68 26.69 -53.29
C ASP A 252 54.54 26.37 -51.78
N LEU A 253 55.12 27.21 -50.92
CA LEU A 253 55.01 27.06 -49.45
C LEU A 253 53.59 27.33 -48.95
N VAL A 254 52.88 28.27 -49.57
CA VAL A 254 51.49 28.60 -49.22
C VAL A 254 50.57 27.43 -49.58
N LEU A 255 50.81 26.79 -50.73
CA LEU A 255 50.04 25.63 -51.18
C LEU A 255 50.27 24.42 -50.24
N ALA A 256 51.52 24.11 -49.91
CA ALA A 256 51.87 23.01 -49.02
C ALA A 256 51.19 23.11 -47.63
N LYS A 257 51.12 24.31 -47.05
CA LYS A 257 50.47 24.55 -45.75
C LYS A 257 48.96 24.31 -45.79
N LYS A 258 48.29 24.71 -46.88
CA LYS A 258 46.86 24.45 -47.08
C LYS A 258 46.58 22.96 -47.23
N CYS A 259 47.42 22.23 -47.98
CA CYS A 259 47.31 20.78 -48.10
C CYS A 259 47.49 20.07 -46.75
N GLN A 260 48.45 20.48 -45.92
CA GLN A 260 48.63 19.93 -44.57
C GLN A 260 47.41 20.10 -43.67
N HIS A 261 46.76 21.27 -43.72
CA HIS A 261 45.54 21.52 -42.96
C HIS A 261 44.38 20.65 -43.44
N GLN A 262 44.25 20.41 -44.74
CA GLN A 262 43.22 19.54 -45.31
C GLN A 262 43.47 18.06 -44.99
N LEU A 263 44.73 17.64 -44.84
CA LEU A 263 45.10 16.26 -44.51
C LEU A 263 44.92 15.91 -43.02
N SER A 264 44.70 16.89 -42.14
CA SER A 264 44.60 16.63 -40.70
C SER A 264 43.20 16.18 -40.26
N ASP A 265 43.09 15.04 -39.58
CA ASP A 265 41.84 14.45 -39.06
C ASP A 265 41.24 15.18 -37.84
N VAL A 266 41.76 16.36 -37.50
CA VAL A 266 41.36 17.09 -36.29
C VAL A 266 39.88 17.44 -36.30
N ASN A 267 39.33 17.77 -37.47
CA ASN A 267 37.91 18.08 -37.61
C ASN A 267 37.00 16.84 -37.63
N TYR A 268 37.55 15.64 -37.91
CA TYR A 268 36.78 14.40 -37.96
C TYR A 268 36.50 13.80 -36.57
N LYS A 269 37.41 14.00 -35.60
CA LYS A 269 37.32 13.38 -34.27
C LYS A 269 36.40 14.09 -33.28
N ASN A 270 35.73 15.16 -33.69
CA ASN A 270 34.86 15.92 -32.79
C ASN A 270 33.45 15.31 -32.76
N VAL A 271 33.07 14.64 -31.67
CA VAL A 271 31.74 14.02 -31.53
C VAL A 271 30.73 15.08 -31.06
N PRO A 272 29.67 15.37 -31.83
CA PRO A 272 28.82 16.53 -31.56
C PRO A 272 27.72 16.34 -30.50
N HIS A 273 27.40 15.10 -30.05
CA HIS A 273 26.20 14.85 -29.22
C HIS A 273 26.38 13.77 -28.12
N ASP A 274 25.98 14.09 -26.89
CA ASP A 274 25.79 13.17 -25.75
C ASP A 274 24.28 13.01 -25.45
N TRP A 275 23.82 11.79 -25.14
CA TRP A 275 22.40 11.50 -24.87
C TRP A 275 22.17 11.07 -23.41
N THR A 276 21.24 11.74 -22.72
CA THR A 276 20.74 11.34 -21.39
C THR A 276 19.24 11.01 -21.46
N CYS A 277 18.80 9.89 -20.88
CA CYS A 277 17.40 9.49 -20.88
C CYS A 277 16.61 10.15 -19.73
N LEU A 278 15.50 10.80 -20.05
CA LEU A 278 14.59 11.43 -19.09
C LEU A 278 13.74 10.39 -18.35
N VAL A 279 13.31 10.70 -17.12
CA VAL A 279 12.53 9.78 -16.26
C VAL A 279 11.20 9.37 -16.90
N ASP A 280 10.58 10.27 -17.65
CA ASP A 280 9.28 10.05 -18.30
C ASP A 280 9.40 9.24 -19.61
N ASN A 281 10.62 8.87 -20.01
CA ASN A 281 10.81 8.03 -21.19
C ASN A 281 10.17 6.66 -20.98
N ILE A 282 9.48 6.17 -22.02
CA ILE A 282 8.76 4.90 -22.02
C ILE A 282 9.65 3.72 -21.61
N SER A 283 10.94 3.75 -21.97
CA SER A 283 11.92 2.74 -21.55
C SER A 283 12.08 2.66 -20.03
N ASN A 284 12.16 3.80 -19.35
CA ASN A 284 12.31 3.89 -17.91
C ASN A 284 11.00 3.48 -17.19
N ILE A 285 9.85 3.88 -17.73
CA ILE A 285 8.54 3.47 -17.18
C ILE A 285 8.36 1.95 -17.26
N ARG A 286 8.68 1.34 -18.40
CA ARG A 286 8.61 -0.13 -18.57
C ARG A 286 9.54 -0.85 -17.61
N ALA A 287 10.76 -0.34 -17.42
CA ALA A 287 11.69 -0.90 -16.44
C ALA A 287 11.12 -0.84 -15.02
N ARG A 288 10.52 0.28 -14.63
CA ARG A 288 9.89 0.42 -13.31
C ARG A 288 8.76 -0.59 -13.07
N ILE A 289 7.84 -0.73 -14.03
CA ILE A 289 6.72 -1.69 -13.95
C ILE A 289 7.26 -3.12 -13.84
N ALA A 290 8.29 -3.47 -14.61
CA ALA A 290 8.92 -4.78 -14.51
C ALA A 290 9.54 -5.04 -13.13
N TYR A 291 10.14 -4.03 -12.51
CA TYR A 291 10.67 -4.13 -11.14
C TYR A 291 9.57 -4.24 -10.07
N GLU A 292 8.46 -3.53 -10.22
CA GLU A 292 7.32 -3.62 -9.31
C GLU A 292 6.69 -5.02 -9.32
N LEU A 293 6.51 -5.62 -10.51
CA LEU A 293 6.00 -6.99 -10.67
C LEU A 293 6.91 -8.06 -10.05
N GLN A 294 8.23 -7.83 -10.02
CA GLN A 294 9.19 -8.75 -9.40
C GLN A 294 9.34 -8.54 -7.88
N SER A 295 8.78 -7.46 -7.34
CA SER A 295 8.99 -7.10 -5.95
C SER A 295 8.08 -7.89 -5.01
N ASN A 296 8.69 -8.79 -4.23
CA ASN A 296 8.01 -9.53 -3.16
C ASN A 296 7.30 -8.64 -2.13
N ASN A 297 7.78 -7.39 -1.95
CA ASN A 297 7.16 -6.45 -1.04
C ASN A 297 5.82 -5.92 -1.60
N ALA A 298 5.78 -5.60 -2.90
CA ALA A 298 4.56 -5.15 -3.57
C ALA A 298 3.51 -6.27 -3.62
N TYR A 299 3.93 -7.51 -3.92
CA TYR A 299 3.05 -8.68 -3.90
C TYR A 299 2.43 -8.93 -2.51
N LYS A 300 3.22 -8.83 -1.44
CA LYS A 300 2.69 -9.00 -0.07
C LYS A 300 1.75 -7.86 0.34
N ALA A 301 2.04 -6.63 -0.06
CA ALA A 301 1.16 -5.49 0.15
C ALA A 301 -0.18 -5.67 -0.57
N ASP A 302 -0.17 -6.26 -1.77
CA ASP A 302 -1.38 -6.58 -2.53
C ASP A 302 -2.21 -7.71 -1.90
N LEU A 303 -1.68 -8.46 -0.93
CA LEU A 303 -2.48 -9.41 -0.13
C LEU A 303 -3.07 -8.78 1.14
N GLU A 304 -2.72 -7.53 1.47
CA GLU A 304 -3.23 -6.87 2.67
C GLU A 304 -4.72 -6.56 2.58
N TRP A 305 -5.31 -6.40 1.39
CA TRP A 305 -6.75 -6.20 1.26
C TRP A 305 -7.58 -7.42 1.70
N LEU A 306 -6.97 -8.62 1.73
CA LEU A 306 -7.58 -9.83 2.30
C LEU A 306 -7.55 -9.80 3.85
N ARG A 307 -6.71 -8.97 4.47
CA ARG A 307 -6.69 -8.81 5.93
C ARG A 307 -7.95 -8.09 6.37
N GLY A 308 -8.86 -8.83 6.99
CA GLY A 308 -10.13 -8.29 7.48
C GLY A 308 -11.32 -8.55 6.56
N THR A 309 -11.12 -9.23 5.42
CA THR A 309 -12.25 -9.85 4.69
C THR A 309 -12.74 -11.03 5.51
N GLY A 310 -13.68 -10.76 6.41
CA GLY A 310 -14.35 -11.78 7.21
C GLY A 310 -15.33 -12.61 6.39
N TRP A 311 -15.85 -13.66 7.01
CA TRP A 311 -16.95 -14.41 6.43
C TRP A 311 -18.20 -13.54 6.32
N VAL A 312 -18.80 -13.49 5.13
CA VAL A 312 -20.09 -12.84 4.94
C VAL A 312 -21.18 -13.85 5.35
N PRO A 313 -22.01 -13.57 6.38
CA PRO A 313 -23.01 -14.50 6.88
C PRO A 313 -24.21 -14.69 5.94
N THR A 314 -24.15 -14.13 4.73
CA THR A 314 -25.21 -14.20 3.74
C THR A 314 -25.50 -15.64 3.33
N GLY A 315 -26.71 -16.10 3.61
CA GLY A 315 -27.14 -17.48 3.35
C GLY A 315 -26.85 -18.46 4.49
N SER A 316 -26.25 -18.01 5.60
CA SER A 316 -26.10 -18.82 6.81
C SER A 316 -27.44 -19.14 7.47
N LEU A 317 -27.50 -20.26 8.19
CA LEU A 317 -28.71 -20.68 8.90
C LEU A 317 -29.15 -19.64 9.93
N ASP A 318 -28.21 -19.04 10.66
CA ASP A 318 -28.53 -18.02 11.67
C ASP A 318 -29.03 -16.72 11.04
N MET A 319 -28.46 -16.30 9.92
CA MET A 319 -29.00 -15.17 9.17
C MET A 319 -30.40 -15.47 8.63
N GLN A 320 -30.65 -16.69 8.13
CA GLN A 320 -31.99 -17.10 7.68
C GLN A 320 -33.00 -17.15 8.84
N LYS A 321 -32.60 -17.66 10.01
CA LYS A 321 -33.42 -17.63 11.24
C LYS A 321 -33.74 -16.20 11.64
N ALA A 322 -32.75 -15.30 11.64
CA ALA A 322 -32.93 -13.89 11.97
C ALA A 322 -33.83 -13.18 10.95
N GLN A 323 -33.67 -13.45 9.66
CA GLN A 323 -34.53 -12.94 8.59
C GLN A 323 -35.98 -13.40 8.79
N ARG A 324 -36.21 -14.71 8.98
CA ARG A 324 -37.56 -15.24 9.28
C ARG A 324 -38.14 -14.65 10.56
N ALA A 325 -37.35 -14.52 11.62
CA ALA A 325 -37.81 -13.90 12.86
C ALA A 325 -38.21 -12.43 12.63
N SER A 326 -37.43 -11.69 11.84
CA SER A 326 -37.74 -10.32 11.44
C SER A 326 -38.99 -10.24 10.55
N GLU A 327 -39.22 -11.21 9.67
CA GLU A 327 -40.44 -11.30 8.86
C GLU A 327 -41.68 -11.55 9.72
N ILE A 328 -41.57 -12.44 10.73
CA ILE A 328 -42.65 -12.74 11.68
C ILE A 328 -42.96 -11.53 12.57
N LEU A 329 -41.93 -10.82 13.04
CA LEU A 329 -42.08 -9.62 13.86
C LEU A 329 -42.51 -8.39 13.05
N SER A 330 -42.48 -8.45 11.72
CA SER A 330 -42.84 -7.32 10.87
C SER A 330 -44.33 -7.04 10.94
N ASP A 331 -44.70 -5.90 11.53
CA ASP A 331 -46.09 -5.43 11.58
C ASP A 331 -46.72 -5.29 10.19
N LYS A 332 -45.92 -4.99 9.16
CA LYS A 332 -46.37 -4.89 7.76
C LYS A 332 -46.80 -6.25 7.21
N ASN A 333 -46.12 -7.32 7.60
CA ASN A 333 -46.49 -8.68 7.19
C ASN A 333 -47.64 -9.22 8.05
N TYR A 334 -47.72 -8.81 9.32
CA TYR A 334 -48.76 -9.24 10.25
C TYR A 334 -50.12 -8.57 9.99
N ARG A 335 -50.14 -7.26 9.71
CA ARG A 335 -51.36 -6.46 9.52
C ARG A 335 -51.74 -6.33 8.03
N GLN A 336 -51.77 -7.44 7.31
CA GLN A 336 -52.21 -7.45 5.92
C GLN A 336 -53.74 -7.45 5.81
N HIS A 337 -54.28 -6.61 4.94
CA HIS A 337 -55.72 -6.61 4.66
C HIS A 337 -56.10 -7.91 3.94
N PRO A 338 -57.22 -8.58 4.28
CA PRO A 338 -57.59 -9.86 3.69
C PRO A 338 -57.58 -9.90 2.16
N ASP A 339 -57.92 -8.79 1.51
CA ASP A 339 -57.93 -8.67 0.04
C ASP A 339 -56.54 -8.77 -0.61
N THR A 340 -55.46 -8.58 0.16
CA THR A 340 -54.08 -8.70 -0.34
C THR A 340 -53.56 -10.14 -0.33
N LEU A 341 -54.19 -11.03 0.44
CA LEU A 341 -53.83 -12.44 0.52
C LEU A 341 -54.47 -13.19 -0.65
N LYS A 342 -53.65 -13.77 -1.52
CA LYS A 342 -54.17 -14.66 -2.57
C LYS A 342 -54.64 -15.96 -1.93
N PHE A 343 -55.86 -16.38 -2.23
CA PHE A 343 -56.35 -17.69 -1.81
C PHE A 343 -55.48 -18.78 -2.44
N THR A 344 -54.86 -19.61 -1.59
CA THR A 344 -54.18 -20.83 -2.00
C THR A 344 -54.98 -21.99 -1.44
N SER A 345 -55.36 -22.94 -2.30
CA SER A 345 -56.05 -24.14 -1.85
C SER A 345 -55.15 -24.91 -0.88
N ILE A 346 -55.74 -25.43 0.20
CA ILE A 346 -55.04 -26.29 1.15
C ILE A 346 -54.61 -27.55 0.41
N VAL A 347 -53.30 -27.65 0.11
CA VAL A 347 -52.73 -28.75 -0.68
C VAL A 347 -52.79 -30.08 0.08
N ASP A 348 -52.86 -29.99 1.41
CA ASP A 348 -52.84 -31.13 2.34
C ASP A 348 -54.25 -31.53 2.85
N ASP A 349 -55.31 -31.10 2.17
CA ASP A 349 -56.65 -31.58 2.51
C ASP A 349 -56.70 -33.11 2.35
N PRO A 350 -57.33 -33.86 3.28
CA PRO A 350 -57.31 -35.32 3.28
C PRO A 350 -57.75 -35.94 1.95
N ILE A 351 -58.71 -35.29 1.28
CA ILE A 351 -59.23 -35.70 -0.03
C ILE A 351 -58.18 -35.48 -1.12
N PHE A 352 -57.47 -34.36 -1.08
CA PHE A 352 -56.42 -34.01 -2.03
C PHE A 352 -55.18 -34.88 -1.85
N LEU A 353 -54.79 -35.16 -0.60
CA LEU A 353 -53.73 -36.12 -0.27
C LEU A 353 -54.08 -37.54 -0.71
N GLN A 354 -55.31 -37.99 -0.44
CA GLN A 354 -55.78 -39.29 -0.93
C GLN A 354 -55.77 -39.34 -2.45
N ALA A 355 -56.21 -38.30 -3.15
CA ALA A 355 -56.18 -38.22 -4.61
C ALA A 355 -54.75 -38.22 -5.16
N LYS A 356 -53.81 -37.55 -4.49
CA LYS A 356 -52.37 -37.52 -4.84
C LYS A 356 -51.69 -38.87 -4.60
N ILE A 357 -51.99 -39.53 -3.49
CA ILE A 357 -51.51 -40.89 -3.19
C ILE A 357 -52.09 -41.87 -4.22
N ASN A 358 -53.38 -41.77 -4.50
CA ASN A 358 -54.04 -42.60 -5.51
C ASN A 358 -53.46 -42.36 -6.92
N SER A 359 -53.15 -41.11 -7.29
CA SER A 359 -52.52 -40.81 -8.59
C SER A 359 -51.07 -41.28 -8.67
N GLN A 360 -50.31 -41.24 -7.57
CA GLN A 360 -48.97 -41.84 -7.48
C GLN A 360 -49.01 -43.38 -7.57
N ASN A 361 -50.04 -44.00 -7.01
CA ASN A 361 -50.28 -45.45 -7.07
C ASN A 361 -50.78 -45.91 -8.45
N LEU A 362 -51.53 -45.06 -9.16
CA LEU A 362 -52.04 -45.33 -10.52
C LEU A 362 -51.06 -44.96 -11.63
N ASN A 363 -49.95 -44.29 -11.30
CA ASN A 363 -48.96 -43.89 -12.28
C ASN A 363 -48.18 -45.13 -12.75
N ASP A 364 -48.39 -45.57 -13.99
CA ASP A 364 -47.80 -46.80 -14.54
C ASP A 364 -46.26 -46.86 -14.44
N VAL A 365 -45.58 -45.71 -14.36
CA VAL A 365 -44.11 -45.62 -14.20
C VAL A 365 -43.65 -46.17 -12.84
N SER A 366 -44.40 -45.97 -11.75
CA SER A 366 -44.03 -46.47 -10.41
C SER A 366 -44.31 -47.97 -10.27
N VAL A 367 -45.40 -48.45 -10.88
CA VAL A 367 -45.77 -49.87 -10.94
C VAL A 367 -44.83 -50.65 -11.87
N CYS A 368 -44.36 -50.05 -12.96
CA CYS A 368 -43.41 -50.71 -13.86
C CYS A 368 -42.01 -50.86 -13.22
N LEU A 369 -41.56 -49.90 -12.41
CA LEU A 369 -40.29 -49.99 -11.66
C LEU A 369 -40.31 -51.07 -10.57
N SER A 370 -41.45 -51.31 -9.91
CA SER A 370 -41.59 -52.38 -8.91
C SER A 370 -41.69 -53.77 -9.58
N ILE A 371 -42.34 -53.89 -10.74
CA ILE A 371 -42.38 -55.13 -11.53
C ILE A 371 -41.01 -55.47 -12.14
N HIS A 372 -40.26 -54.47 -12.62
CA HIS A 372 -38.90 -54.70 -13.15
C HIS A 372 -37.93 -55.16 -12.06
N SER A 373 -38.11 -54.69 -10.81
CA SER A 373 -37.32 -55.15 -9.65
C SER A 373 -37.68 -56.58 -9.22
N PHE A 374 -38.90 -57.05 -9.49
CA PHE A 374 -39.36 -58.41 -9.18
C PHE A 374 -38.88 -59.45 -10.22
N PHE A 375 -38.63 -59.03 -11.46
CA PHE A 375 -38.10 -59.88 -12.54
C PHE A 375 -36.57 -60.02 -12.55
N VAL A 376 -35.84 -59.20 -11.78
CA VAL A 376 -34.36 -59.27 -11.65
C VAL A 376 -33.92 -60.18 -10.48
N PHE A 377 -34.85 -60.62 -9.62
CA PHE A 377 -34.58 -61.46 -8.44
C PHE A 377 -35.28 -62.84 -8.42
N ASN A 378 -35.85 -63.27 -9.54
CA ASN A 378 -36.14 -64.68 -9.85
C ASN A 378 -35.36 -65.08 -11.11
#